data_AF-A0A352L3Q8-F1
#
_entry.id   AF-A0A352L3Q8-F1
#
_cell.length_a   1.000
_cell.length_b   1.000
_cell.length_c   1.000
_cell.angle_alpha   90.00
_cell.angle_beta   90.00
_cell.angle_gamma   90.00
#
_symmetry.space_group_name_H-M   'P 1'
#
loop_
_entity.id
_entity.type
_entity.pdbx_description
1 polymer ?
#
loop_
_entity_poly.entity_id
_entity_poly.type
_entity_poly.pdbx_seq_one_letter_code
_entity_poly.pdbx_strand_id
1 'polypeptide(L)'
;MSWKQLFLLILTIWTAEIFTRLLFDALVTPRMEYMTYYLETDKDDDFRGSNIVHDVGARGWQLVSAVPNPKNSDEMILFFQRRVLY
;
A
#
# COMPACT_ATOMS: atom_id res chain seq x y z
N MET A 1 39.27 22.69 20.04
CA MET A 1 37.90 22.19 20.31
C MET A 1 38.02 21.10 21.37
N SER A 2 37.32 21.22 22.50
CA SER A 2 37.47 20.28 23.62
C SER A 2 36.71 18.98 23.36
N TRP A 3 37.12 17.89 23.98
CA TRP A 3 36.48 16.58 23.77
C TRP A 3 34.98 16.61 24.14
N LYS A 4 34.63 17.39 25.16
CA LYS A 4 33.25 17.65 25.57
C LYS A 4 32.42 18.35 24.47
N GLN A 5 33.04 19.25 23.71
CA GLN A 5 32.38 19.97 22.62
C GLN A 5 32.10 19.05 21.42
N LEU A 6 33.03 18.15 21.07
CA LEU A 6 32.78 17.19 19.98
C LEU A 6 31.69 16.18 20.36
N PHE A 7 31.69 15.70 21.60
CA PHE A 7 30.65 14.79 22.09
C PHE A 7 29.26 15.43 22.04
N LEU A 8 29.14 16.67 22.52
CA LEU A 8 27.87 17.40 22.45
C LEU A 8 27.44 17.63 21.01
N LEU A 9 28.35 17.97 20.10
CA LEU A 9 28.04 18.12 18.68
C LEU A 9 27.45 16.84 18.07
N ILE A 10 28.09 15.69 18.32
CA ILE A 10 27.62 14.39 17.82
C ILE A 10 26.25 14.06 18.40
N LEU A 11 26.05 14.27 19.70
CA LEU A 11 24.77 14.03 20.38
C LEU A 11 23.66 14.92 19.80
N THR A 12 23.96 16.20 19.52
CA THR A 12 23.00 17.14 18.92
C THR A 12 22.62 16.73 17.50
N ILE A 13 23.57 16.28 16.69
CA ILE A 13 23.30 15.80 15.32
C ILE A 13 22.41 14.55 15.38
N TRP A 14 22.74 13.59 16.25
CA TRP A 14 21.98 12.34 16.40
C TRP A 14 20.54 12.60 16.88
N THR A 15 20.39 13.45 17.89
CA THR A 15 19.07 13.79 18.43
C THR A 15 18.22 14.55 17.41
N ALA A 16 18.81 15.48 16.65
CA ALA A 16 18.13 16.18 15.57
C ALA A 16 17.68 15.23 14.44
N GLU A 17 18.53 14.27 14.04
CA GLU A 17 18.17 13.27 13.01
C GLU A 17 17.00 12.38 13.46
N ILE A 18 17.05 11.88 14.70
CA ILE A 18 15.98 11.04 15.26
C ILE A 18 14.67 11.81 15.33
N PHE A 19 14.70 13.03 15.90
CA PHE A 19 13.49 13.84 16.04
C PHE A 19 12.88 14.19 14.69
N THR A 20 13.70 14.54 13.70
CA THR A 20 13.19 14.90 12.37
C THR A 20 12.60 13.70 11.64
N ARG A 21 13.23 12.52 11.67
CA ARG A 21 12.66 11.30 11.06
C ARG A 21 11.36 10.86 11.71
N LEU A 22 11.32 10.76 13.04
CA LEU A 22 10.11 10.38 13.76
C LEU A 22 8.93 11.33 13.47
N LEU A 23 9.22 12.62 13.40
CA LEU A 23 8.20 13.64 13.14
C LEU A 23 7.75 13.60 11.68
N PHE A 24 8.64 13.30 10.73
CA PHE A 24 8.29 13.11 9.32
C PHE A 24 7.44 11.85 9.10
N ASP A 25 7.81 10.72 9.69
CA ASP A 25 7.05 9.46 9.62
C ASP A 25 5.66 9.58 10.26
N ALA A 26 5.53 10.39 11.32
CA ALA A 26 4.24 10.67 11.96
C ALA A 26 3.36 11.61 11.14
N LEU A 27 3.95 12.60 10.46
CA LEU A 27 3.21 13.56 9.64
C LEU A 27 2.78 12.97 8.30
N VAL A 28 3.60 12.12 7.69
CA VAL A 28 3.24 11.41 6.44
C VAL A 28 2.40 10.20 6.79
N THR A 29 1.14 10.47 7.13
CA THR A 29 0.18 9.39 7.37
C THR A 29 -0.03 8.66 6.03
N PRO A 30 0.24 7.35 5.98
CA PRO A 30 0.02 6.59 4.75
C PRO A 30 -1.46 6.67 4.35
N ARG A 31 -1.73 7.05 3.10
CA ARG A 31 -3.09 7.06 2.59
C ARG A 31 -3.42 5.68 2.02
N MET A 32 -4.57 5.15 2.39
CA MET A 32 -5.12 3.94 1.79
C MET A 32 -5.93 4.31 0.56
N GLU A 33 -5.60 3.69 -0.57
CA GLU A 33 -6.39 3.74 -1.79
C GLU A 33 -7.13 2.41 -1.98
N TYR A 34 -8.31 2.49 -2.58
CA TYR A 34 -9.18 1.35 -2.83
C TYR A 34 -9.56 1.30 -4.31
N MET A 35 -9.66 0.09 -4.85
CA MET A 35 -10.03 -0.16 -6.24
C MET A 35 -10.87 -1.43 -6.34
N THR A 36 -11.86 -1.41 -7.23
CA THR A 36 -12.78 -2.54 -7.45
C THR A 36 -12.72 -2.96 -8.91
N TYR A 37 -12.64 -4.26 -9.16
CA TYR A 37 -12.78 -4.85 -10.51
C TYR A 37 -13.97 -5.80 -10.54
N TYR A 38 -14.59 -5.88 -11.71
CA TYR A 38 -15.63 -6.86 -12.04
C TYR A 38 -15.04 -7.82 -13.06
N LEU A 39 -15.00 -9.10 -12.72
CA LEU A 39 -14.61 -10.17 -13.63
C LEU A 39 -15.86 -10.93 -14.05
N GLU A 40 -16.04 -11.11 -15.35
CA GLU A 40 -17.09 -11.95 -15.92
C GLU A 40 -16.52 -13.34 -16.20
N THR A 41 -17.31 -14.39 -15.95
CA THR A 41 -16.99 -15.74 -16.40
C THR A 41 -17.16 -15.83 -17.92
N ASP A 42 -16.23 -16.52 -18.58
CA ASP A 42 -16.38 -16.92 -19.98
C ASP A 42 -17.38 -18.07 -20.10
N LYS A 43 -17.77 -18.39 -21.34
CA LYS A 43 -18.67 -19.52 -21.67
C LYS A 43 -18.14 -20.89 -21.20
N ASP A 44 -16.85 -20.98 -20.91
CA ASP A 44 -16.17 -22.18 -20.40
C ASP A 44 -15.96 -22.15 -18.87
N ASP A 45 -16.65 -21.25 -18.16
CA ASP A 45 -16.61 -21.05 -16.70
C ASP A 45 -15.27 -20.52 -16.15
N ASP A 46 -14.36 -20.10 -17.04
CA ASP A 46 -13.10 -19.44 -16.70
C ASP A 46 -13.29 -17.92 -16.55
N PHE A 47 -12.79 -17.33 -15.46
CA PHE A 47 -12.86 -15.88 -15.25
C PHE A 47 -11.97 -15.13 -16.25
N ARG A 48 -12.60 -14.30 -17.10
CA ARG A 48 -11.87 -13.44 -18.03
C ARG A 48 -11.12 -12.36 -17.26
N GLY A 49 -9.81 -12.28 -17.46
CA GLY A 49 -8.97 -11.29 -16.78
C GLY A 49 -8.42 -11.76 -15.44
N SER A 50 -8.29 -13.07 -15.21
CA SER A 50 -7.58 -13.64 -14.04
C SER A 50 -6.18 -13.06 -13.82
N ASN A 51 -5.51 -12.61 -14.89
CA ASN A 51 -4.23 -11.90 -14.82
C ASN A 51 -4.31 -10.54 -14.10
N ILE A 52 -5.50 -9.98 -13.88
CA ILE A 52 -5.66 -8.66 -13.25
C ILE A 52 -5.00 -8.61 -11.87
N VAL A 53 -5.06 -9.71 -11.10
CA VAL A 53 -4.44 -9.81 -9.78
C VAL A 53 -2.93 -9.65 -9.88
N HIS A 54 -2.32 -10.25 -10.90
CA HIS A 54 -0.90 -10.13 -11.17
C HIS A 54 -0.54 -8.71 -11.67
N ASP A 55 -1.32 -8.16 -12.60
CA ASP A 55 -1.06 -6.86 -13.24
C ASP A 55 -1.16 -5.69 -12.25
N VAL A 56 -2.18 -5.69 -11.39
CA VAL A 56 -2.33 -4.64 -10.36
C VAL A 56 -1.44 -4.93 -9.15
N GLY A 57 -1.16 -6.20 -8.86
CA GLY A 57 -0.18 -6.64 -7.87
C GLY A 57 1.21 -6.05 -8.10
N ALA A 58 1.68 -6.08 -9.35
CA ALA A 58 2.95 -5.46 -9.75
C ALA A 58 2.99 -3.93 -9.50
N ARG A 59 1.84 -3.28 -9.36
CA ARG A 59 1.70 -1.83 -9.08
C ARG A 59 1.44 -1.54 -7.59
N GLY A 60 1.64 -2.54 -6.72
CA GLY A 60 1.50 -2.44 -5.27
C GLY A 60 0.07 -2.60 -4.75
N TRP A 61 -0.89 -2.99 -5.59
CA TRP A 61 -2.25 -3.29 -5.14
C TRP A 61 -2.34 -4.69 -4.55
N GLN A 62 -3.03 -4.82 -3.44
CA GLN A 62 -3.24 -6.08 -2.74
C GLN A 62 -4.72 -6.45 -2.79
N LEU A 63 -5.03 -7.68 -3.21
CA LEU A 63 -6.38 -8.21 -3.14
C LEU A 63 -6.78 -8.42 -1.68
N VAL A 64 -7.90 -7.84 -1.27
CA VAL A 64 -8.45 -7.94 0.09
C VAL A 64 -9.61 -8.91 0.14
N SER A 65 -10.44 -8.93 -0.91
CA SER A 65 -11.61 -9.79 -0.98
C SER A 65 -12.03 -10.04 -2.42
N ALA A 66 -12.57 -11.23 -2.65
CA ALA A 66 -13.21 -11.63 -3.89
C ALA A 66 -14.59 -12.19 -3.53
N VAL A 67 -15.65 -11.62 -4.09
CA VAL A 67 -17.02 -12.03 -3.80
C VAL A 67 -17.82 -12.19 -5.08
N PRO A 68 -18.71 -13.19 -5.19
CA PRO A 68 -19.65 -13.26 -6.30
C PRO A 68 -20.61 -12.06 -6.26
N ASN A 69 -20.98 -11.53 -7.41
CA ASN A 69 -21.93 -10.43 -7.49
C ASN A 69 -23.33 -10.93 -7.06
N PRO A 70 -23.96 -10.34 -6.04
CA PRO A 70 -25.27 -10.80 -5.55
C PRO A 70 -26.40 -10.62 -6.57
N LYS A 71 -26.20 -9.79 -7.61
CA LYS A 71 -27.16 -9.57 -8.69
C LYS A 71 -26.88 -10.40 -9.95
N ASN A 72 -25.66 -10.91 -10.10
CA ASN A 72 -25.24 -11.70 -11.25
C ASN A 72 -24.23 -12.78 -10.79
N SER A 73 -24.64 -14.04 -10.78
CA SER A 73 -23.79 -15.16 -10.35
C SER A 73 -22.57 -15.37 -11.23
N ASP A 74 -22.60 -14.84 -12.45
CA ASP A 74 -21.58 -15.03 -13.48
C ASP A 74 -20.49 -13.93 -13.40
N GLU A 75 -20.59 -13.06 -12.38
CA GLU A 75 -19.63 -12.00 -12.11
C GLU A 75 -18.98 -12.17 -10.74
N MET A 76 -17.68 -11.91 -10.68
CA MET A 76 -16.92 -11.80 -9.44
C MET A 76 -16.41 -10.39 -9.24
N ILE A 77 -16.67 -9.84 -8.06
CA ILE A 77 -16.20 -8.53 -7.62
C ILE A 77 -14.92 -8.71 -6.84
N LEU A 78 -13.83 -8.11 -7.31
CA LEU A 78 -12.53 -8.11 -6.66
C LEU A 78 -12.26 -6.75 -6.01
N PHE A 79 -11.94 -6.76 -4.73
CA PHE A 79 -11.61 -5.57 -3.95
C PHE A 79 -10.11 -5.52 -3.66
N PHE A 80 -9.46 -4.44 -4.09
CA PHE A 80 -8.05 -4.19 -3.89
C PHE A 80 -7.82 -2.99 -3.00
N GLN A 81 -6.72 -3.03 -2.25
CA GLN A 81 -6.22 -1.90 -1.48
C GLN A 81 -4.74 -1.65 -1.78
N ARG A 82 -4.30 -0.40 -1.64
CA ARG A 82 -2.89 -0.05 -1.71
C ARG A 82 -2.57 1.02 -0.67
N ARG A 83 -1.41 0.87 -0.03
CA ARG A 83 -0.82 1.89 0.83
C ARG A 83 0.05 2.81 -0.02
N VAL A 84 -0.25 4.11 -0.02
CA VAL A 84 0.55 5.13 -0.70
C VAL A 84 1.26 5.99 0.34
N LEU A 85 2.58 6.03 0.23
CA LEU A 85 3.43 7.02 0.91
C LEU A 85 3.63 8.15 -0.11
N TYR A 86 3.32 9.38 0.28
CA TYR A 86 3.52 10.56 -0.58
C TYR A 86 5.01 10.77 -0.89
#